data_AF-A0A2W4I046-F1
#
_entry.id   AF-A0A2W4I046-F1
#
_cell.length_a   1.000
_cell.length_b   1.000
_cell.length_c   1.000
_cell.angle_alpha   90.00
_cell.angle_beta   90.00
_cell.angle_gamma   90.00
#
_symmetry.space_group_name_H-M   'P 1'
#
loop_
_entity.id
_entity.type
_entity.pdbx_description
1 polymer ?
#
loop_
_entity_poly.entity_id
_entity_poly.type
_entity_poly.pdbx_seq_one_letter_code
_entity_poly.pdbx_strand_id
1 'polypeptide(L)'
;MKRKQCSSYVSQSRAPALIACVFIVCACVLSCSSNNAVVVKRSDVSIEKRIYDKNNRPDDKVSSHPSVEANTHWDFEFIPEIGFERTSLKEHGNEFVSVVLVKKVEITLALPIQIWLPASATEKVIAHEGGHVEICRHFYSSAEKCARAAAETLVNREFSGSGASESESMRIAVESAGAALATPYRNAVILPANRASSIYDELTKHGQADIPVNVAVKAAIEQAMRVPLKSE
;
A
#
# COMPACT_ATOMS: atom_id res chain seq x y z
N MET A 1 -66.69 68.20 -32.57
CA MET A 1 -66.40 69.47 -33.27
C MET A 1 -64.94 69.44 -33.75
N LYS A 2 -64.74 69.55 -35.08
CA LYS A 2 -63.57 70.05 -35.84
C LYS A 2 -62.12 69.84 -35.33
N ARG A 3 -61.32 69.19 -36.21
CA ARG A 3 -60.00 69.60 -36.78
C ARG A 3 -58.79 69.56 -35.80
N LYS A 4 -57.53 69.35 -36.17
CA LYS A 4 -56.78 69.22 -37.45
C LYS A 4 -55.35 68.71 -37.11
N GLN A 5 -54.68 68.18 -38.14
CA GLN A 5 -53.27 67.73 -38.21
C GLN A 5 -52.21 68.84 -38.05
N CYS A 6 -50.97 68.45 -37.71
CA CYS A 6 -49.65 68.72 -38.37
C CYS A 6 -48.51 68.56 -37.32
N SER A 7 -47.56 67.62 -37.44
CA SER A 7 -46.39 67.47 -38.34
C SER A 7 -45.11 68.20 -37.87
N SER A 8 -43.96 67.57 -38.16
CA SER A 8 -42.53 67.96 -38.01
C SER A 8 -41.87 67.72 -36.63
N TYR A 9 -40.64 67.23 -36.47
CA TYR A 9 -39.53 66.88 -37.38
C TYR A 9 -38.52 65.93 -36.66
N VAL A 10 -37.65 65.29 -37.44
CA VAL A 10 -36.64 64.26 -37.08
C VAL A 10 -35.40 64.86 -36.38
N SER A 11 -34.78 64.12 -35.45
CA SER A 11 -33.30 64.00 -35.35
C SER A 11 -32.89 62.84 -34.43
N GLN A 12 -32.06 61.94 -34.98
CA GLN A 12 -31.39 60.84 -34.29
C GLN A 12 -30.27 61.34 -33.36
N SER A 13 -30.02 60.60 -32.27
CA SER A 13 -28.66 60.35 -31.79
C SER A 13 -28.63 59.12 -30.87
N ARG A 14 -27.81 58.15 -31.22
CA ARG A 14 -27.52 56.92 -30.46
C ARG A 14 -26.56 57.24 -29.30
N ALA A 15 -26.79 56.64 -28.13
CA ALA A 15 -25.75 56.27 -27.18
C ALA A 15 -26.25 55.10 -26.30
N PRO A 16 -25.44 54.05 -26.05
CA PRO A 16 -25.84 52.88 -25.26
C PRO A 16 -25.36 53.03 -23.81
N ALA A 17 -26.15 52.58 -22.83
CA ALA A 17 -25.67 52.42 -21.47
C ALA A 17 -26.42 51.29 -20.73
N LEU A 18 -25.72 50.15 -20.65
CA LEU A 18 -25.63 49.25 -19.49
C LEU A 18 -26.93 48.81 -18.81
N ILE A 19 -27.46 47.68 -19.30
CA ILE A 19 -28.34 46.81 -18.53
C ILE A 19 -27.47 46.03 -17.53
N ALA A 20 -27.59 46.38 -16.25
CA ALA A 20 -27.01 45.61 -15.16
C ALA A 20 -27.82 44.31 -14.98
N CYS A 21 -27.37 43.23 -15.62
CA CYS A 21 -27.81 41.88 -15.28
C CYS A 21 -27.19 41.48 -13.94
N VAL A 22 -28.00 41.51 -12.88
CA VAL A 22 -27.69 40.86 -11.61
C VAL A 22 -27.71 39.34 -11.85
N PHE A 23 -26.55 38.78 -12.17
CA PHE A 23 -26.33 37.34 -12.14
C PHE A 23 -26.24 36.92 -10.67
N ILE A 24 -27.31 36.34 -10.14
CA ILE A 24 -27.25 35.51 -8.95
C ILE A 24 -26.46 34.27 -9.36
N VAL A 25 -25.15 34.30 -9.14
CA VAL A 25 -24.28 33.13 -9.20
C VAL A 25 -24.70 32.26 -8.02
N CYS A 26 -25.61 31.32 -8.30
CA CYS A 26 -25.90 30.22 -7.41
C CYS A 26 -24.60 29.39 -7.33
N ALA A 27 -23.79 29.67 -6.33
CA ALA A 27 -22.62 28.87 -6.00
C ALA A 27 -23.12 27.50 -5.55
N CYS A 28 -23.34 26.60 -6.52
CA CYS A 28 -23.41 25.18 -6.26
C CYS A 28 -22.06 24.76 -5.69
N VAL A 29 -21.95 24.81 -4.36
CA VAL A 29 -21.01 24.01 -3.60
C VAL A 29 -21.34 22.55 -3.89
N LEU A 30 -20.84 22.07 -5.02
CA LEU A 30 -20.61 20.66 -5.26
C LEU A 30 -19.59 20.24 -4.21
N SER A 31 -20.08 19.87 -3.02
CA SER A 31 -19.34 18.99 -2.14
C SER A 31 -19.09 17.73 -2.94
N CYS A 32 -17.96 17.69 -3.63
CA CYS A 32 -17.31 16.46 -4.02
C CYS A 32 -16.99 15.75 -2.70
N SER A 33 -17.95 14.99 -2.18
CA SER A 33 -17.65 13.90 -1.26
C SER A 33 -16.69 13.02 -2.04
N SER A 34 -15.40 13.17 -1.78
CA SER A 34 -14.39 12.27 -2.28
C SER A 34 -14.76 10.90 -1.73
N ASN A 35 -15.47 10.10 -2.54
CA ASN A 35 -15.65 8.69 -2.29
C ASN A 35 -14.25 8.08 -2.34
N ASN A 36 -13.56 8.10 -1.22
CA ASN A 36 -12.25 7.48 -1.08
C ASN A 36 -12.47 5.97 -1.05
N ALA A 37 -12.69 5.41 -2.24
CA ALA A 37 -12.78 3.98 -2.47
C ALA A 37 -11.48 3.26 -2.08
N VAL A 38 -10.38 4.00 -1.93
CA VAL A 38 -9.11 3.50 -1.42
C VAL A 38 -8.68 4.32 -0.20
N VAL A 39 -8.46 3.64 0.92
CA VAL A 39 -7.88 4.21 2.14
C VAL A 39 -6.64 3.40 2.50
N VAL A 40 -5.52 4.07 2.76
CA VAL A 40 -4.30 3.41 3.25
C VAL A 40 -3.84 4.14 4.50
N LYS A 41 -3.66 3.39 5.59
CA LYS A 41 -3.15 3.85 6.88
C LYS A 41 -1.78 3.22 7.07
N ARG A 42 -0.76 4.05 7.28
CA ARG A 42 0.61 3.58 7.51
C ARG A 42 1.10 4.08 8.86
N SER A 43 1.54 3.16 9.70
CA SER A 43 2.20 3.46 10.97
C SER A 43 3.71 3.71 10.75
N ASP A 44 4.34 4.38 11.70
CA ASP A 44 5.80 4.47 11.72
C ASP A 44 6.44 3.10 11.99
N VAL A 45 7.71 2.96 11.62
CA VAL A 45 8.51 1.75 11.91
C VAL A 45 8.71 1.64 13.42
N SER A 46 8.32 0.50 14.01
CA SER A 46 8.53 0.24 15.44
C SER A 46 9.68 -0.74 15.63
N ILE A 47 10.65 -0.39 16.48
CA ILE A 47 11.83 -1.22 16.74
C ILE A 47 11.87 -1.57 18.22
N GLU A 48 11.88 -2.87 18.51
CA GLU A 48 12.06 -3.41 19.85
C GLU A 48 13.43 -4.10 19.93
N LYS A 49 14.25 -3.73 20.91
CA LYS A 49 15.53 -4.40 21.19
C LYS A 49 15.37 -5.27 22.42
N ARG A 50 15.73 -6.55 22.30
CA ARG A 50 15.69 -7.54 23.39
C ARG A 50 17.09 -8.02 23.69
N ILE A 51 17.54 -7.74 24.90
CA ILE A 51 18.84 -8.21 25.40
C ILE A 51 18.61 -9.51 26.14
N TYR A 52 19.40 -10.53 25.83
CA TYR A 52 19.32 -11.82 26.51
C TYR A 52 20.69 -12.27 27.04
N ASP A 53 20.67 -13.09 28.09
CA ASP A 53 21.85 -13.81 28.54
C ASP A 53 22.08 -15.00 27.60
N LYS A 54 23.25 -15.06 26.96
CA LYS A 54 23.61 -16.13 26.03
C LYS A 54 23.52 -17.53 26.68
N ASN A 55 23.75 -17.62 27.98
CA ASN A 55 23.66 -18.88 28.74
C ASN A 55 22.23 -19.23 29.16
N ASN A 56 21.28 -18.32 28.96
CA ASN A 56 19.87 -18.47 29.31
C ASN A 56 18.97 -17.78 28.29
N ARG A 57 19.18 -18.08 26.98
CA ARG A 57 18.33 -17.57 25.90
C ARG A 57 16.91 -18.09 26.12
N PRO A 58 15.88 -17.23 26.19
CA PRO A 58 14.50 -17.68 26.21
C PRO A 58 14.25 -18.61 25.02
N ASP A 59 13.48 -19.67 25.21
CA ASP A 59 13.02 -20.54 24.12
C ASP A 59 11.93 -19.81 23.32
N ASP A 60 12.30 -18.70 22.69
CA ASP A 60 11.46 -18.01 21.75
C ASP A 60 11.57 -18.73 20.41
N LYS A 61 10.45 -19.31 19.95
CA LYS A 61 10.36 -20.15 18.74
C LYS A 61 10.72 -19.44 17.43
N VAL A 62 11.28 -18.23 17.47
CA VAL A 62 11.73 -17.53 16.28
C VAL A 62 13.07 -18.13 15.90
N SER A 63 13.01 -19.09 14.97
CA SER A 63 14.10 -19.95 14.53
C SER A 63 15.44 -19.23 14.48
N SER A 64 16.25 -19.38 15.53
CA SER A 64 17.63 -18.94 15.50
C SER A 64 18.35 -19.82 14.48
N HIS A 65 18.86 -19.24 13.40
CA HIS A 65 19.85 -19.94 12.60
C HIS A 65 21.00 -20.30 13.57
N PRO A 66 21.44 -21.58 13.64
CA PRO A 66 22.31 -22.07 14.71
C PRO A 66 23.69 -21.39 14.79
N SER A 67 24.03 -20.54 13.82
CA SER A 67 25.31 -19.83 13.72
C SER A 67 25.28 -18.37 14.16
N VAL A 68 24.13 -17.78 14.52
CA VAL A 68 24.03 -16.34 14.81
C VAL A 68 23.58 -16.07 16.24
N GLU A 69 24.48 -15.45 16.99
CA GLU A 69 24.26 -15.00 18.37
C GLU A 69 23.32 -13.79 18.44
N ALA A 70 23.14 -13.05 17.36
CA ALA A 70 22.17 -11.95 17.26
C ALA A 70 21.27 -12.18 16.05
N ASN A 71 20.03 -11.70 16.11
CA ASN A 71 19.15 -11.77 14.96
C ASN A 71 18.09 -10.67 14.96
N THR A 72 17.78 -10.19 13.76
CA THR A 72 16.72 -9.22 13.50
C THR A 72 15.56 -9.90 12.80
N HIS A 73 14.36 -9.77 13.36
CA HIS A 73 13.11 -10.17 12.72
C HIS A 73 12.32 -8.94 12.33
N TRP A 74 11.67 -9.01 11.18
CA TRP A 74 10.78 -7.97 10.69
C TRP A 74 9.51 -8.59 10.13
N ASP A 75 8.41 -7.87 10.23
CA ASP A 75 7.17 -8.19 9.53
C ASP A 75 6.68 -6.96 8.76
N PHE A 76 6.34 -7.14 7.49
CA PHE A 76 5.72 -6.11 6.68
C PHE A 76 4.21 -6.30 6.76
N GLU A 77 3.62 -5.90 7.88
CA GLU A 77 2.20 -6.06 8.11
C GLU A 77 1.40 -5.38 6.98
N PHE A 78 0.53 -6.17 6.37
CA PHE A 78 -0.37 -5.77 5.31
C PHE A 78 -1.76 -6.32 5.63
N ILE A 79 -2.61 -5.46 6.18
CA ILE A 79 -3.95 -5.85 6.66
C ILE A 79 -4.99 -5.21 5.74
N PRO A 80 -5.47 -5.94 4.70
CA PRO A 80 -6.48 -5.44 3.79
C PRO A 80 -7.90 -5.70 4.32
N GLU A 81 -8.77 -4.72 4.13
CA GLU A 81 -10.22 -4.84 4.28
C GLU A 81 -10.85 -4.51 2.93
N ILE A 82 -11.53 -5.49 2.32
CA ILE A 82 -12.14 -5.34 0.99
C ILE A 82 -13.65 -5.25 1.16
N GLY A 83 -14.21 -4.08 0.85
CA GLY A 83 -15.65 -3.88 0.71
C GLY A 83 -16.10 -4.24 -0.71
N PHE A 84 -17.02 -5.19 -0.83
CA PHE A 84 -17.52 -5.68 -2.11
C PHE A 84 -19.05 -5.83 -2.10
N GLU A 85 -19.63 -5.90 -3.29
CA GLU A 85 -21.01 -6.35 -3.50
C GLU A 85 -21.01 -7.61 -4.35
N ARG A 86 -21.92 -8.55 -4.08
CA ARG A 86 -22.13 -9.69 -4.97
C ARG A 86 -23.00 -9.24 -6.15
N THR A 87 -22.47 -9.29 -7.36
CA THR A 87 -23.19 -8.89 -8.59
C THR A 87 -23.87 -10.06 -9.28
N SER A 88 -23.39 -11.30 -9.06
CA SER A 88 -23.99 -12.50 -9.64
C SER A 88 -23.81 -13.72 -8.74
N LEU A 89 -24.80 -14.61 -8.77
CA LEU A 89 -24.74 -15.99 -8.29
C LEU A 89 -25.43 -16.87 -9.34
N LYS A 90 -24.72 -17.89 -9.84
CA LYS A 90 -25.25 -18.85 -10.80
C LYS A 90 -25.04 -20.27 -10.29
N GLU A 91 -26.00 -21.14 -10.56
CA GLU A 91 -25.92 -22.56 -10.31
C GLU A 91 -25.83 -23.30 -11.65
N HIS A 92 -24.82 -24.15 -11.79
CA HIS A 92 -24.56 -24.95 -12.99
C HIS A 92 -24.35 -26.40 -12.58
N GLY A 93 -25.43 -27.18 -12.54
CA GLY A 93 -25.37 -28.57 -12.07
C GLY A 93 -25.03 -28.63 -10.58
N ASN A 94 -23.87 -29.17 -10.25
CA ASN A 94 -23.39 -29.29 -8.86
C ASN A 94 -22.37 -28.19 -8.48
N GLU A 95 -22.30 -27.10 -9.24
CA GLU A 95 -21.34 -26.01 -9.03
C GLU A 95 -22.06 -24.66 -8.88
N PHE A 96 -21.58 -23.86 -7.93
CA PHE A 96 -21.98 -22.48 -7.74
C PHE A 96 -20.89 -21.55 -8.23
N VAL A 97 -21.27 -20.48 -8.95
CA VAL A 97 -20.37 -19.43 -9.41
C VAL A 97 -20.84 -18.09 -8.85
N SER A 98 -20.03 -17.50 -7.98
CA SER A 98 -20.24 -16.16 -7.43
C SER A 98 -19.35 -15.14 -8.14
N VAL A 99 -19.89 -13.94 -8.37
CA VAL A 99 -19.12 -12.79 -8.85
C VAL A 99 -19.27 -11.64 -7.87
N VAL A 100 -18.15 -11.05 -7.47
CA VAL A 100 -18.09 -9.91 -6.54
C VAL A 100 -17.45 -8.71 -7.22
N LEU A 101 -18.04 -7.54 -7.03
CA LEU A 101 -17.51 -6.26 -7.48
C LEU A 101 -16.90 -5.50 -6.30
N VAL A 102 -15.62 -5.19 -6.37
CA VAL A 102 -14.92 -4.43 -5.31
C VAL A 102 -15.36 -2.98 -5.36
N LYS A 103 -15.85 -2.45 -4.23
CA LYS A 103 -16.28 -1.05 -4.07
C LYS A 103 -15.31 -0.22 -3.26
N LYS A 104 -14.66 -0.85 -2.29
CA LYS A 104 -13.77 -0.18 -1.35
C LYS A 104 -12.61 -1.10 -0.96
N VAL A 105 -11.46 -0.50 -0.75
CA VAL A 105 -10.29 -1.16 -0.17
C VAL A 105 -9.74 -0.26 0.93
N GLU A 106 -9.65 -0.76 2.16
CA GLU A 106 -8.84 -0.17 3.21
C GLU A 106 -7.62 -1.04 3.47
N ILE A 107 -6.47 -0.43 3.71
CA ILE A 107 -5.23 -1.14 4.02
C ILE A 107 -4.60 -0.49 5.24
N THR A 108 -4.26 -1.31 6.24
CA THR A 108 -3.39 -0.90 7.34
C THR A 108 -2.02 -1.52 7.17
N LEU A 109 -0.99 -0.69 7.27
CA LEU A 109 0.42 -1.06 7.12
C LEU A 109 1.18 -0.77 8.41
N ALA A 110 2.04 -1.70 8.81
CA ALA A 110 3.03 -1.50 9.87
C ALA A 110 4.35 -2.21 9.53
N LEU A 111 5.42 -1.82 10.22
CA LEU A 111 6.71 -2.51 10.15
C LEU A 111 7.26 -2.69 11.57
N PRO A 112 6.80 -3.70 12.32
CA PRO A 112 7.46 -4.13 13.53
C PRO A 112 8.79 -4.82 13.21
N ILE A 113 9.83 -4.43 13.95
CA ILE A 113 11.16 -5.03 13.90
C ILE A 113 11.58 -5.37 15.32
N GLN A 114 12.03 -6.60 15.53
CA GLN A 114 12.58 -7.08 16.80
C GLN A 114 14.05 -7.45 16.59
N ILE A 115 14.93 -6.87 17.39
CA ILE A 115 16.36 -7.17 17.39
C ILE A 115 16.70 -7.90 18.67
N TRP A 116 17.20 -9.12 18.55
CA TRP A 116 17.68 -9.94 19.65
C TRP A 116 19.20 -9.87 19.72
N LEU A 117 19.73 -9.43 20.86
CA LEU A 117 21.15 -9.25 21.08
C LEU A 117 21.57 -9.96 22.38
N PRO A 118 22.71 -10.68 22.39
CA PRO A 118 23.29 -11.14 23.64
C PRO A 118 23.81 -9.93 24.42
N ALA A 119 23.81 -10.00 25.75
CA ALA A 119 24.37 -8.93 26.60
C ALA A 119 25.84 -8.60 26.26
N SER A 120 26.56 -9.57 25.70
CA SER A 120 27.95 -9.44 25.24
C SER A 120 28.10 -9.03 23.77
N ALA A 121 27.03 -8.56 23.12
CA ALA A 121 27.08 -8.15 21.71
C ALA A 121 28.13 -7.06 21.50
N THR A 122 29.01 -7.24 20.53
CA THR A 122 29.98 -6.22 20.14
C THR A 122 29.29 -5.11 19.34
N GLU A 123 29.89 -3.91 19.29
CA GLU A 123 29.38 -2.82 18.45
C GLU A 123 29.24 -3.23 16.98
N LYS A 124 30.13 -4.10 16.50
CA LYS A 124 30.07 -4.65 15.14
C LYS A 124 28.80 -5.48 14.91
N VAL A 125 28.46 -6.35 15.86
CA VAL A 125 27.22 -7.16 15.80
C VAL A 125 25.99 -6.26 15.86
N ILE A 126 25.98 -5.29 16.80
CA ILE A 126 24.87 -4.32 16.92
C ILE A 126 24.69 -3.53 15.62
N ALA A 127 25.78 -3.11 14.99
CA ALA A 127 25.74 -2.38 13.72
C ALA A 127 25.28 -3.26 12.55
N HIS A 128 25.65 -4.55 12.53
CA HIS A 128 25.18 -5.52 11.55
C HIS A 128 23.65 -5.69 11.61
N GLU A 129 23.10 -5.93 12.80
CA GLU A 129 21.65 -5.99 13.00
C GLU A 129 20.95 -4.67 12.59
N GLY A 130 21.58 -3.53 12.90
CA GLY A 130 21.13 -2.22 12.42
C GLY A 130 21.08 -2.10 10.89
N GLY A 131 21.92 -2.83 10.17
CA GLY A 131 21.90 -2.89 8.72
C GLY A 131 20.58 -3.47 8.18
N HIS A 132 20.07 -4.55 8.78
CA HIS A 132 18.77 -5.11 8.40
C HIS A 132 17.61 -4.12 8.64
N VAL A 133 17.67 -3.35 9.73
CA VAL A 133 16.69 -2.28 10.01
C VAL A 133 16.68 -1.25 8.88
N GLU A 134 17.84 -0.78 8.44
CA GLU A 134 17.95 0.22 7.37
C GLU A 134 17.44 -0.30 6.02
N ILE A 135 17.70 -1.58 5.71
CA ILE A 135 17.15 -2.25 4.53
C ILE A 135 15.61 -2.27 4.61
N CYS A 136 15.04 -2.70 5.74
CA CYS A 136 13.59 -2.76 5.89
C CYS A 136 12.95 -1.37 5.79
N ARG A 137 13.55 -0.35 6.42
CA ARG A 137 13.12 1.05 6.31
C ARG A 137 13.12 1.55 4.87
N HIS A 138 14.14 1.19 4.08
CA HIS A 138 14.23 1.58 2.67
C HIS A 138 12.99 1.10 1.89
N PHE A 139 12.67 -0.19 1.96
CA PHE A 139 11.52 -0.74 1.24
C PHE A 139 10.18 -0.30 1.82
N TYR A 140 10.09 -0.10 3.13
CA TYR A 140 8.87 0.40 3.76
C TYR A 140 8.55 1.85 3.43
N SER A 141 9.56 2.64 3.02
CA SER A 141 9.36 4.03 2.60
C SER A 141 8.41 4.18 1.41
N SER A 142 8.32 3.16 0.55
CA SER A 142 7.41 3.12 -0.61
C SER A 142 6.12 2.32 -0.35
N ALA A 143 5.96 1.73 0.83
CA ALA A 143 4.88 0.78 1.12
C ALA A 143 3.48 1.36 0.89
N GLU A 144 3.21 2.59 1.38
CA GLU A 144 1.91 3.24 1.17
C GLU A 144 1.60 3.43 -0.32
N LYS A 145 2.58 3.93 -1.08
CA LYS A 145 2.42 4.17 -2.52
C LYS A 145 2.13 2.87 -3.26
N CYS A 146 2.86 1.80 -2.94
CA CYS A 146 2.67 0.48 -3.56
C CYS A 146 1.31 -0.14 -3.19
N ALA A 147 0.91 -0.07 -1.92
CA ALA A 147 -0.37 -0.56 -1.44
C ALA A 147 -1.55 0.18 -2.09
N ARG A 148 -1.46 1.52 -2.17
CA ARG A 148 -2.45 2.36 -2.83
C ARG A 148 -2.57 2.04 -4.31
N ALA A 149 -1.45 1.94 -5.02
CA ALA A 149 -1.47 1.58 -6.43
C ALA A 149 -2.10 0.21 -6.68
N ALA A 150 -1.80 -0.78 -5.83
CA ALA A 150 -2.45 -2.09 -5.90
C ALA A 150 -3.97 -1.96 -5.69
N ALA A 151 -4.41 -1.27 -4.63
CA ALA A 151 -5.83 -1.07 -4.31
C ALA A 151 -6.60 -0.32 -5.40
N GLU A 152 -6.02 0.73 -5.97
CA GLU A 152 -6.64 1.52 -7.05
C GLU A 152 -6.90 0.66 -8.29
N THR A 153 -6.02 -0.30 -8.58
CA THR A 153 -6.25 -1.25 -9.68
C THR A 153 -7.34 -2.27 -9.39
N LEU A 154 -7.86 -2.37 -8.17
CA LEU A 154 -8.89 -3.34 -7.78
C LEU A 154 -10.29 -2.75 -7.75
N VAL A 155 -10.43 -1.49 -7.37
CA VAL A 155 -11.74 -0.83 -7.25
C VAL A 155 -12.47 -0.88 -8.59
N ASN A 156 -13.77 -1.21 -8.53
CA ASN A 156 -14.66 -1.42 -9.67
C ASN A 156 -14.30 -2.60 -10.59
N ARG A 157 -13.47 -3.54 -10.12
CA ARG A 157 -13.26 -4.82 -10.80
C ARG A 157 -14.08 -5.94 -10.19
N GLU A 158 -14.46 -6.85 -11.07
CA GLU A 158 -15.12 -8.09 -10.69
C GLU A 158 -14.12 -9.22 -10.50
N PHE A 159 -14.41 -10.06 -9.52
CA PHE A 159 -13.71 -11.32 -9.25
C PHE A 159 -14.74 -12.43 -9.14
N SER A 160 -14.44 -13.57 -9.74
CA SER A 160 -15.31 -14.74 -9.73
C SER A 160 -14.67 -15.87 -8.93
N GLY A 161 -15.52 -16.67 -8.29
CA GLY A 161 -15.12 -17.92 -7.67
C GLY A 161 -16.15 -19.00 -7.94
N SER A 162 -15.68 -20.23 -8.11
CA SER A 162 -16.51 -21.41 -8.34
C SER A 162 -16.29 -22.42 -7.22
N GLY A 163 -17.35 -23.04 -6.71
CA GLY A 163 -17.27 -24.03 -5.62
C GLY A 163 -18.49 -24.92 -5.54
N ALA A 164 -18.43 -25.95 -4.69
CA ALA A 164 -19.52 -26.92 -4.50
C ALA A 164 -20.70 -26.34 -3.69
N SER A 165 -20.55 -25.13 -3.15
CA SER A 165 -21.60 -24.40 -2.44
C SER A 165 -21.50 -22.90 -2.73
N GLU A 166 -22.61 -22.17 -2.53
CA GLU A 166 -22.64 -20.70 -2.59
C GLU A 166 -21.53 -20.09 -1.70
N SER A 167 -21.41 -20.54 -0.45
CA SER A 167 -20.40 -20.06 0.50
C SER A 167 -18.97 -20.27 0.01
N GLU A 168 -18.68 -21.43 -0.57
CA GLU A 168 -17.36 -21.73 -1.11
C GLU A 168 -17.02 -20.87 -2.33
N SER A 169 -17.97 -20.75 -3.28
CA SER A 169 -17.80 -19.91 -4.47
C SER A 169 -17.56 -18.44 -4.11
N MET A 170 -18.25 -17.94 -3.08
CA MET A 170 -18.08 -16.58 -2.57
C MET A 170 -16.73 -16.38 -1.90
N ARG A 171 -16.30 -17.32 -1.04
CA ARG A 171 -14.97 -17.30 -0.40
C ARG A 171 -13.86 -17.22 -1.46
N ILE A 172 -13.93 -18.06 -2.49
CA ILE A 172 -12.94 -18.10 -3.58
C ILE A 172 -12.92 -16.77 -4.37
N ALA A 173 -14.09 -16.18 -4.64
CA ALA A 173 -14.17 -14.88 -5.31
C ALA A 173 -13.48 -13.76 -4.51
N VAL A 174 -13.70 -13.73 -3.19
CA VAL A 174 -13.08 -12.76 -2.28
C VAL A 174 -11.58 -13.02 -2.12
N GLU A 175 -11.16 -14.27 -1.99
CA GLU A 175 -9.74 -14.65 -1.93
C GLU A 175 -9.00 -14.26 -3.21
N SER A 176 -9.64 -14.39 -4.38
CA SER A 176 -9.08 -13.95 -5.66
C SER A 176 -8.84 -12.44 -5.69
N ALA A 177 -9.78 -11.64 -5.16
CA ALA A 177 -9.58 -10.20 -4.97
C ALA A 177 -8.44 -9.93 -3.99
N GLY A 178 -8.38 -10.64 -2.86
CA GLY A 178 -7.30 -10.53 -1.87
C GLY A 178 -5.91 -10.85 -2.46
N ALA A 179 -5.80 -11.90 -3.26
CA ALA A 179 -4.56 -12.29 -3.92
C ALA A 179 -4.11 -11.25 -4.96
N ALA A 180 -5.06 -10.71 -5.73
CA ALA A 180 -4.81 -9.62 -6.68
C ALA A 180 -4.34 -8.34 -6.00
N LEU A 181 -4.78 -8.09 -4.76
CA LEU A 181 -4.34 -6.96 -3.94
C LEU A 181 -2.95 -7.17 -3.34
N ALA A 182 -2.72 -8.34 -2.75
CA ALA A 182 -1.51 -8.62 -1.96
C ALA A 182 -0.29 -8.88 -2.85
N THR A 183 -0.46 -9.54 -4.01
CA THR A 183 0.66 -9.93 -4.88
C THR A 183 1.52 -8.74 -5.33
N PRO A 184 0.96 -7.64 -5.87
CA PRO A 184 1.76 -6.48 -6.25
C PRO A 184 2.49 -5.83 -5.07
N TYR A 185 1.85 -5.73 -3.90
CA TYR A 185 2.49 -5.17 -2.70
C TYR A 185 3.67 -6.05 -2.23
N ARG A 186 3.44 -7.36 -2.13
CA ARG A 186 4.48 -8.34 -1.75
C ARG A 186 5.68 -8.25 -2.69
N ASN A 187 5.42 -8.18 -3.99
CA ASN A 187 6.45 -8.09 -5.02
C ASN A 187 7.23 -6.77 -4.97
N ALA A 188 6.57 -5.65 -4.68
CA ALA A 188 7.21 -4.35 -4.67
C ALA A 188 7.97 -4.04 -3.36
N VAL A 189 7.56 -4.63 -2.24
CA VAL A 189 8.04 -4.25 -0.90
C VAL A 189 8.71 -5.43 -0.19
N ILE A 190 7.98 -6.52 0.03
CA ILE A 190 8.39 -7.60 0.92
C ILE A 190 9.52 -8.44 0.32
N LEU A 191 9.32 -8.94 -0.90
CA LEU A 191 10.30 -9.79 -1.57
C LEU A 191 11.66 -9.11 -1.79
N PRO A 192 11.73 -7.86 -2.29
CA PRO A 192 13.02 -7.21 -2.48
C PRO A 192 13.68 -6.84 -1.15
N ALA A 193 12.93 -6.54 -0.08
CA ALA A 193 13.49 -6.36 1.26
C ALA A 193 14.15 -7.62 1.79
N ASN A 194 13.45 -8.76 1.72
CA ASN A 194 13.99 -10.05 2.16
C ASN A 194 15.24 -10.43 1.35
N ARG A 195 15.19 -10.24 0.03
CA ARG A 195 16.34 -10.47 -0.84
C ARG A 195 17.53 -9.58 -0.48
N ALA A 196 17.30 -8.28 -0.26
CA ALA A 196 18.36 -7.36 0.14
C ALA A 196 18.98 -7.77 1.48
N SER A 197 18.18 -8.18 2.47
CA SER A 197 18.70 -8.72 3.74
C SER A 197 19.58 -9.96 3.53
N SER A 198 19.18 -10.91 2.68
CA SER A 198 20.01 -12.09 2.38
C SER A 198 21.31 -11.73 1.67
N ILE A 199 21.28 -10.79 0.71
CA ILE A 199 22.50 -10.30 0.03
C ILE A 199 23.41 -9.59 1.03
N TYR A 200 22.84 -8.80 1.95
CA TYR A 200 23.59 -8.11 2.99
C TYR A 200 24.31 -9.09 3.93
N ASP A 201 23.64 -10.17 4.33
CA ASP A 201 24.24 -11.27 5.07
C ASP A 201 25.43 -11.88 4.33
N GLU A 202 25.28 -12.18 3.03
CA GLU A 202 26.35 -12.72 2.19
C GLU A 202 27.55 -11.76 2.08
N LEU A 203 27.30 -10.48 1.78
CA LEU A 203 28.33 -9.46 1.64
C LEU A 203 29.12 -9.28 2.95
N THR A 204 28.42 -9.25 4.08
CA THR A 204 29.03 -9.03 5.39
C THR A 204 29.55 -10.31 6.02
N LYS A 205 29.33 -11.49 5.41
CA LYS A 205 29.57 -12.80 6.01
C LYS A 205 28.92 -12.91 7.40
N HIS A 206 27.63 -12.56 7.49
CA HIS A 206 26.89 -12.44 8.76
C HIS A 206 27.63 -11.57 9.79
N GLY A 207 28.05 -10.37 9.37
CA GLY A 207 28.78 -9.41 10.22
C GLY A 207 30.26 -9.73 10.49
N GLN A 208 30.83 -10.78 9.90
CA GLN A 208 32.25 -11.14 10.11
C GLN A 208 33.21 -10.35 9.23
N ALA A 209 32.81 -9.95 8.02
CA ALA A 209 33.65 -9.19 7.09
C ALA A 209 33.95 -7.78 7.61
N ASP A 210 35.08 -7.20 7.21
CA ASP A 210 35.45 -5.81 7.51
C ASP A 210 34.94 -4.88 6.41
N ILE A 211 33.62 -4.73 6.33
CA ILE A 211 32.94 -3.86 5.37
C ILE A 211 32.07 -2.88 6.15
N PRO A 212 32.14 -1.56 5.87
CA PRO A 212 31.24 -0.59 6.50
C PRO A 212 29.77 -0.92 6.23
N VAL A 213 28.95 -0.94 7.29
CA VAL A 213 27.53 -1.34 7.23
C VAL A 213 26.75 -0.55 6.18
N ASN A 214 26.93 0.77 6.12
CA ASN A 214 26.25 1.63 5.16
C ASN A 214 26.60 1.29 3.69
N VAL A 215 27.85 0.88 3.43
CA VAL A 215 28.29 0.46 2.09
C VAL A 215 27.63 -0.86 1.72
N ALA A 216 27.64 -1.84 2.64
CA ALA A 216 27.02 -3.14 2.41
C ALA A 216 25.49 -3.03 2.25
N VAL A 217 24.80 -2.24 3.07
CA VAL A 217 23.35 -1.98 2.95
C VAL A 217 23.02 -1.40 1.58
N LYS A 218 23.75 -0.37 1.14
CA LYS A 218 23.53 0.25 -0.17
C LYS A 218 23.73 -0.75 -1.30
N ALA A 219 24.82 -1.51 -1.28
CA ALA A 219 25.12 -2.52 -2.30
C ALA A 219 24.03 -3.60 -2.36
N ALA A 220 23.56 -4.06 -1.19
CA ALA A 220 22.52 -5.07 -1.09
C ALA A 220 21.17 -4.61 -1.67
N ILE A 221 20.75 -3.38 -1.34
CA ILE A 221 19.53 -2.77 -1.90
C ILE A 221 19.64 -2.65 -3.43
N GLU A 222 20.76 -2.11 -3.94
CA GLU A 222 20.97 -1.96 -5.37
C GLU A 222 20.93 -3.31 -6.11
N GLN A 223 21.56 -4.34 -5.55
CA GLN A 223 21.57 -5.67 -6.15
C GLN A 223 20.19 -6.34 -6.11
N ALA A 224 19.45 -6.20 -5.00
CA ALA A 224 18.11 -6.75 -4.87
C ALA A 224 17.13 -6.19 -5.91
N MET A 225 17.29 -4.91 -6.26
CA MET A 225 16.48 -4.20 -7.25
C MET A 225 16.84 -4.53 -8.71
N ARG A 226 18.05 -5.03 -8.99
CA ARG A 226 18.48 -5.40 -10.35
C ARG A 226 17.95 -6.76 -10.82
N VAL A 227 17.60 -7.65 -9.90
CA VAL A 227 17.14 -8.99 -10.23
C VAL A 227 15.63 -8.96 -10.47
N PRO A 228 15.13 -9.23 -11.69
CA PRO A 228 13.71 -9.34 -11.95
C PRO A 228 13.11 -10.40 -11.02
N LEU A 229 11.94 -10.14 -10.45
CA LEU A 229 11.16 -11.20 -9.82
C LEU A 229 10.88 -12.24 -10.90
N LYS A 230 11.37 -13.47 -10.72
CA LYS A 230 10.87 -14.58 -11.53
C LYS A 230 9.37 -14.67 -11.24
N SER A 231 8.55 -14.53 -12.26
CA SER A 231 7.14 -14.89 -12.19
C SER A 231 7.09 -16.40 -11.97
N GLU A 232 6.82 -16.83 -10.75
CA GLU A 232 6.37 -18.20 -10.46
C GLU A 232 4.92 -18.37 -10.86
#